data_AF-A0A936NJM1-F1
#
_entry.id   AF-A0A936NJM1-F1
#
_cell.length_a   1.000
_cell.length_b   1.000
_cell.length_c   1.000
_cell.angle_alpha   90.00
_cell.angle_beta   90.00
_cell.angle_gamma   90.00
#
_symmetry.space_group_name_H-M   'P 1'
#
loop_
_entity.id
_entity.type
_entity.pdbx_description
1 polymer ?
#
loop_
_entity_poly.entity_id
_entity_poly.type
_entity_poly.pdbx_seq_one_letter_code
_entity_poly.pdbx_strand_id
1 'polypeptide(L)'
;MTQFGGPKFVKEREKQKVLQRQVLNHLKRNGPKSYDNLYITFDLDRKANIGPALQELKELHHIDISKDRTVRITEAGLQAIDSSGPSKLIPLTETKGGQHEVQGADR
;
A
#
# COMPACT_ATOMS: atom_id res chain seq x y z
N MET A 1 18.41 12.81 -29.02
CA MET A 1 18.43 11.45 -28.46
C MET A 1 17.46 11.39 -27.29
N THR A 2 16.20 10.97 -27.50
CA THR A 2 15.29 10.68 -26.37
C THR A 2 14.34 9.58 -26.78
N GLN A 3 14.68 8.36 -26.40
CA GLN A 3 13.87 7.16 -26.61
C GLN A 3 12.76 7.14 -25.56
N PHE A 4 11.56 7.54 -25.94
CA PHE A 4 10.36 7.47 -25.10
C PHE A 4 10.02 6.00 -24.81
N GLY A 5 10.05 5.63 -23.54
CA GLY A 5 9.70 4.28 -23.08
C GLY A 5 8.30 3.89 -23.53
N GLY A 6 8.20 2.82 -24.32
CA GLY A 6 6.93 2.31 -24.84
C GLY A 6 5.97 1.74 -23.78
N PRO A 7 4.75 1.31 -24.18
CA PRO A 7 3.65 0.87 -23.30
C PRO A 7 3.96 -0.35 -22.42
N LYS A 8 5.11 -1.02 -22.61
CA LYS A 8 5.56 -2.14 -21.76
C LYS A 8 6.05 -1.66 -20.39
N PHE A 9 6.69 -0.49 -20.31
CA PHE A 9 7.28 0.04 -19.07
C PHE A 9 6.21 0.46 -18.04
N VAL A 10 5.07 0.98 -18.51
CA VAL A 10 3.96 1.38 -17.63
C VAL A 10 3.35 0.14 -16.96
N LYS A 11 3.08 -0.91 -17.74
CA LYS A 11 2.49 -2.16 -17.24
C LYS A 11 3.39 -2.88 -16.24
N GLU A 12 4.70 -2.85 -16.44
CA GLU A 12 5.66 -3.50 -15.54
C GLU A 12 5.76 -2.76 -14.20
N ARG A 13 5.73 -1.43 -14.24
CA ARG A 13 5.74 -0.57 -13.05
C ARG A 13 4.47 -0.73 -12.20
N GLU A 14 3.31 -0.85 -12.84
CA GLU A 14 2.05 -1.11 -12.13
C GLU A 14 2.05 -2.48 -11.45
N LYS A 15 2.56 -3.51 -12.13
CA LYS A 15 2.72 -4.85 -11.54
C LYS A 15 3.62 -4.84 -10.32
N GLN A 16 4.72 -4.08 -10.36
CA GLN A 16 5.59 -3.89 -9.20
C GLN A 16 4.86 -3.25 -8.02
N LYS A 17 4.11 -2.16 -8.23
CA LYS A 17 3.33 -1.51 -7.17
C LYS A 17 2.29 -2.45 -6.54
N VAL A 18 1.65 -3.27 -7.37
CA VAL A 18 0.70 -4.28 -6.88
C VAL A 18 1.43 -5.32 -6.02
N LEU A 19 2.59 -5.81 -6.45
CA LEU A 19 3.39 -6.76 -5.70
C LEU A 19 3.86 -6.20 -4.36
N GLN A 20 4.38 -4.96 -4.35
CA GLN A 20 4.77 -4.24 -3.13
C GLN A 20 3.62 -4.15 -2.13
N ARG A 21 2.42 -3.79 -2.60
CA ARG A 21 1.23 -3.71 -1.75
C ARG A 21 0.83 -5.07 -1.19
N GLN A 22 0.94 -6.13 -1.98
CA GLN A 22 0.66 -7.49 -1.50
C GLN A 22 1.66 -7.91 -0.41
N VAL A 23 2.95 -7.62 -0.57
CA VAL A 23 3.99 -7.88 0.44
C VAL A 23 3.68 -7.14 1.74
N LEU A 24 3.39 -5.83 1.66
CA LEU A 24 3.05 -5.02 2.84
C LEU A 24 1.79 -5.56 3.56
N ASN A 25 0.73 -5.91 2.82
CA ASN A 25 -0.47 -6.52 3.40
C ASN A 25 -0.18 -7.87 4.04
N HIS A 26 0.68 -8.68 3.45
CA HIS A 26 1.05 -9.98 3.99
C HIS A 26 1.81 -9.84 5.31
N LEU A 27 2.75 -8.89 5.40
CA LEU A 27 3.48 -8.60 6.63
C LEU A 27 2.57 -7.98 7.71
N LYS A 28 1.61 -7.12 7.33
CA LYS A 28 0.61 -6.57 8.26
C LYS A 28 -0.27 -7.67 8.88
N ARG A 29 -0.67 -8.67 8.10
CA ARG A 29 -1.59 -9.74 8.54
C ARG A 29 -0.89 -10.90 9.25
N ASN A 30 0.29 -11.31 8.76
CA ASN A 30 0.98 -12.52 9.22
C ASN A 30 2.19 -12.21 10.12
N GLY A 31 2.49 -10.94 10.33
CA GLY A 31 3.65 -10.48 11.07
C GLY A 31 4.96 -10.59 10.27
N PRO A 32 6.11 -10.41 10.96
CA PRO A 32 7.43 -10.54 10.37
C PRO A 32 7.65 -11.90 9.70
N LYS A 33 8.34 -11.89 8.55
CA LYS A 33 8.66 -13.11 7.80
C LYS A 33 10.10 -13.09 7.34
N SER A 34 10.72 -14.26 7.21
CA SER A 34 12.04 -14.35 6.60
C SER A 34 11.99 -13.94 5.13
N TYR A 35 13.07 -13.35 4.66
CA TYR A 35 13.25 -12.93 3.28
C TYR A 35 12.98 -14.09 2.30
N ASP A 36 13.49 -15.28 2.59
CA ASP A 36 13.29 -16.48 1.77
C ASP A 36 11.83 -16.94 1.72
N ASN A 37 11.09 -16.85 2.84
CA ASN A 37 9.66 -17.17 2.85
C ASN A 37 8.84 -16.21 1.96
N LEU A 38 9.21 -14.93 1.90
CA LEU A 38 8.55 -13.99 0.99
C LEU A 38 8.82 -14.37 -0.48
N TYR A 39 10.04 -14.79 -0.81
CA TYR A 39 10.36 -15.31 -2.15
C TYR A 39 9.51 -16.54 -2.51
N ILE A 40 9.39 -17.50 -1.59
CA ILE A 40 8.57 -18.70 -1.82
C ILE A 40 7.10 -18.32 -2.02
N THR A 41 6.60 -17.33 -1.28
CA THR A 41 5.18 -16.95 -1.30
C THR A 41 4.79 -16.19 -2.57
N PHE A 42 5.67 -15.31 -3.07
CA PHE A 42 5.33 -14.33 -4.09
C PHE A 42 6.09 -14.48 -5.41
N ASP A 43 7.15 -15.29 -5.44
CA ASP A 43 7.96 -15.55 -6.64
C ASP A 43 7.75 -16.98 -7.15
N LEU A 44 6.49 -17.44 -7.19
CA LEU A 44 6.10 -18.78 -7.64
C LEU A 44 6.54 -19.08 -9.08
N ASP A 45 6.56 -18.06 -9.94
CA ASP A 45 7.04 -18.14 -11.32
C ASP A 45 8.58 -18.11 -11.46
N ARG A 46 9.35 -18.00 -10.37
CA ARG A 46 10.81 -17.81 -10.35
C ARG A 46 11.30 -16.67 -11.26
N LYS A 47 10.51 -15.62 -11.40
CA LYS A 47 10.86 -14.46 -12.23
C LYS A 47 11.73 -13.46 -11.48
N ALA A 48 12.09 -13.73 -10.22
CA ALA A 48 12.86 -12.85 -9.35
C ALA A 48 12.25 -11.45 -9.20
N ASN A 49 10.93 -11.32 -9.41
CA ASN A 49 10.25 -10.02 -9.45
C ASN A 49 10.09 -9.40 -8.07
N ILE A 50 10.16 -10.23 -7.02
CA ILE A 50 10.07 -9.75 -5.64
C ILE A 50 11.34 -9.05 -5.15
N GLY A 51 12.51 -9.38 -5.69
CA GLY A 51 13.77 -8.74 -5.28
C GLY A 51 13.73 -7.22 -5.45
N PRO A 52 13.44 -6.72 -6.67
CA PRO A 52 13.25 -5.30 -6.91
C PRO A 52 12.14 -4.67 -6.05
N ALA A 53 11.04 -5.39 -5.81
CA ALA A 53 9.95 -4.88 -4.98
C ALA A 53 10.37 -4.71 -3.51
N LEU A 54 11.10 -5.66 -2.94
CA LEU A 54 11.63 -5.56 -1.57
C LEU A 54 12.71 -4.49 -1.47
N GLN A 55 13.55 -4.33 -2.49
CA GLN A 55 14.57 -3.29 -2.53
C GLN A 55 13.92 -1.90 -2.49
N GLU A 56 12.93 -1.64 -3.35
CA GLU A 56 12.24 -0.35 -3.38
C GLU A 56 11.47 -0.09 -2.06
N LEU A 57 10.81 -1.10 -1.49
CA LEU A 57 10.17 -0.98 -0.18
C LEU A 57 11.15 -0.64 0.95
N LYS A 58 12.38 -1.16 0.87
CA LYS A 58 13.44 -0.84 1.83
C LYS A 58 13.95 0.59 1.63
N GLU A 59 14.16 1.02 0.40
CA GLU A 59 14.60 2.38 0.06
C GLU A 59 13.56 3.44 0.48
N LEU A 60 12.28 3.10 0.39
CA LEU A 60 11.17 3.93 0.86
C LEU A 60 10.94 3.81 2.39
N HIS A 61 11.78 3.06 3.11
CA HIS A 61 11.64 2.81 4.54
C HIS A 61 10.28 2.21 4.95
N HIS A 62 9.58 1.53 4.03
CA HIS A 62 8.31 0.84 4.30
C HIS A 62 8.52 -0.52 4.98
N ILE A 63 9.69 -1.12 4.79
CA ILE A 63 10.10 -2.34 5.46
C ILE A 63 11.48 -2.17 6.09
N ASP A 64 11.71 -2.89 7.18
CA ASP A 64 13.02 -3.10 7.76
C ASP A 64 13.46 -4.54 7.50
N ILE A 65 14.73 -4.73 7.16
CA ILE A 65 15.32 -6.06 6.98
C ILE A 65 16.41 -6.20 8.05
N SER A 66 16.10 -6.99 9.07
CA SER A 66 17.00 -7.29 10.17
C SER A 66 18.17 -8.19 9.72
N LYS A 67 19.23 -8.27 10.54
CA LYS A 67 20.46 -9.01 10.20
C LYS A 67 20.24 -10.50 9.97
N ASP A 68 19.24 -11.07 10.64
CA ASP A 68 18.76 -12.45 10.50
C ASP A 68 17.87 -12.66 9.25
N ARG A 69 17.80 -11.65 8.36
CA ARG A 69 16.95 -11.64 7.16
C ARG A 69 15.45 -11.69 7.47
N THR A 70 15.06 -11.31 8.67
CA THR A 70 13.64 -11.09 8.99
C THR A 70 13.20 -9.75 8.44
N VAL A 71 12.15 -9.78 7.62
CA VAL A 71 11.50 -8.62 7.04
C VAL A 71 10.33 -8.22 7.93
N ARG A 72 10.34 -6.95 8.36
CA ARG A 72 9.33 -6.34 9.21
C ARG A 72 8.72 -5.15 8.50
N ILE A 73 7.41 -4.96 8.65
CA ILE A 73 6.78 -3.72 8.19
C ILE A 73 7.08 -2.59 9.19
N THR A 74 7.39 -1.40 8.68
CA THR A 74 7.58 -0.20 9.50
C THR A 74 6.27 0.56 9.65
N GLU A 75 6.25 1.58 10.52
CA GLU A 75 5.10 2.47 10.65
C GLU A 75 4.77 3.22 9.34
N ALA A 76 5.80 3.66 8.62
CA ALA A 76 5.65 4.26 7.28
C ALA A 76 5.04 3.27 6.28
N GLY A 77 5.45 2.00 6.32
CA GLY A 77 4.87 0.96 5.47
C GLY A 77 3.41 0.67 5.79
N LEU A 78 3.02 0.75 7.07
CA LEU A 78 1.61 0.62 7.47
C LEU A 78 0.78 1.79 6.92
N GLN A 79 1.26 3.03 7.05
CA GLN A 79 0.60 4.20 6.50
C GLN A 79 0.47 4.13 4.97
N ALA A 80 1.50 3.63 4.26
CA ALA A 80 1.47 3.46 2.81
C ALA A 80 0.38 2.49 2.33
N ILE A 81 0.00 1.49 3.13
CA ILE A 81 -1.15 0.63 2.83
C ILE A 81 -2.44 1.45 2.89
N ASP A 82 -2.62 2.21 3.98
CA ASP A 82 -3.85 2.95 4.29
C ASP A 82 -4.04 4.18 3.38
N SER A 83 -2.97 4.89 3.01
CA SER A 83 -3.01 6.01 2.04
C SER A 83 -3.38 5.58 0.62
N SER A 84 -3.49 4.27 0.39
CA SER A 84 -3.80 3.70 -0.91
C SER A 84 -5.15 2.97 -0.96
N GLY A 85 -5.98 3.16 0.07
CA GLY A 85 -7.40 2.83 0.03
C GLY A 85 -8.09 3.54 -1.15
N PRO A 86 -9.18 2.97 -1.70
CA PRO A 86 -9.96 3.68 -2.70
C PRO A 86 -10.38 5.03 -2.11
N SER A 87 -10.24 6.11 -2.87
CA SER A 87 -10.76 7.43 -2.52
C SER A 87 -12.11 7.33 -1.81
N LYS A 88 -12.09 7.46 -0.49
CA LYS A 88 -13.27 7.83 0.30
C LYS A 88 -12.81 8.49 1.59
N LEU A 89 -12.13 9.62 1.42
CA LEU A 89 -12.38 10.74 2.31
C LEU A 89 -13.85 11.14 2.13
N ILE A 90 -14.69 10.75 3.08
CA ILE A 90 -15.73 11.64 3.60
C ILE A 90 -15.50 11.71 5.10
N PRO A 91 -14.92 12.82 5.62
CA PRO A 91 -14.84 13.03 7.04
C PRO A 91 -16.24 13.24 7.63
N LEU A 92 -16.39 12.66 8.81
CA LEU A 92 -17.43 12.87 9.81
C LEU A 92 -17.85 14.36 9.90
N THR A 93 -19.09 14.68 9.58
CA THR A 93 -19.78 15.79 10.23
C THR A 93 -20.74 15.21 11.24
N GLU A 94 -20.32 15.30 12.50
CA GLU A 94 -21.23 15.33 13.65
C GLU A 94 -22.41 16.25 13.31
N THR A 95 -23.59 15.67 13.13
CA THR A 95 -24.84 16.42 13.22
C THR A 95 -25.15 16.59 14.70
N LYS A 96 -24.44 17.53 15.33
CA LYS A 96 -24.79 18.07 16.64
C LYS A 96 -26.11 18.83 16.47
N GLY A 97 -27.12 18.43 17.23
CA GLY A 97 -28.46 19.01 17.19
C GLY A 97 -28.48 20.50 17.51
N GLY A 98 -29.50 21.19 16.99
CA GLY A 98 -29.75 22.59 17.31
C GLY A 98 -30.68 23.28 16.31
N GLN A 99 -31.98 23.06 16.48
CA GLN A 99 -33.07 24.02 16.28
C GLN A 99 -32.94 25.02 15.10
N HIS A 100 -33.74 24.80 14.05
CA HIS A 100 -34.35 25.91 13.33
C HIS A 100 -35.84 25.61 13.14
N GLU A 101 -36.61 26.41 13.84
CA GLU A 101 -38.05 26.62 13.71
C GLU A 101 -38.43 26.81 12.23
N VAL A 102 -39.38 26.02 11.74
CA VAL A 102 -39.98 26.26 10.42
C VAL A 102 -41.18 27.17 10.56
N GLN A 103 -41.13 28.23 9.77
CA GLN A 103 -42.06 29.33 9.71
C GLN A 103 -43.23 29.00 8.78
N GLY A 104 -44.45 29.32 9.22
CA GLY A 104 -45.53 29.81 8.35
C GLY A 104 -46.67 28.84 8.00
N ALA A 105 -47.91 29.26 8.29
CA ALA A 105 -49.00 29.27 7.31
C ALA A 105 -50.15 30.15 7.82
N ASP A 106 -50.23 31.34 7.24
CA ASP A 106 -51.44 32.15 7.12
C ASP A 106 -52.49 31.37 6.31
N ARG A 107 -53.67 31.15 6.90
CA ARG A 107 -54.98 31.04 6.25
C ARG A 107 -56.12 30.97 7.27
#